data_AF-A0AAW4UDH5-F1
#
_entry.id   AF-A0AAW4UDH5-F1
#
_cell.length_a   1.000
_cell.length_b   1.000
_cell.length_c   1.000
_cell.angle_alpha   90.00
_cell.angle_beta   90.00
_cell.angle_gamma   90.00
#
_symmetry.space_group_name_H-M   'P 1'
#
loop_
_entity.id
_entity.type
_entity.pdbx_description
1 polymer ?
#
loop_
_entity_poly.entity_id
_entity_poly.type
_entity_poly.pdbx_seq_one_letter_code
_entity_poly.pdbx_strand_id
1 'polypeptide(L)'
;MGEKRAYKPRKPGGGRKKLKPEYDAGKNLKDQMDAAVALYNSEMSLQAIGEELGLNPIKVRKLLITADVYESEMAEKVRDTFEEYRETQNYKEAILSTANALQLSKSSVTSYLPYKKGVYFPSTAEKEKISVGAERQQRYRTMKRWRADPTEENFWGVVVAYAGVKFKTYSGLSFSYEVRKGRNGEYTKELWIDRREKSKSLAYSSVLLALKNIKKVGEVVDRPKALGDIRGVTYIYGMFYRFGLIDVPDDAKEKMKRVNSSHIKVPGTVNTI
;
A
#
# COMPACT_ATOMS: atom_id res chain seq x y z
N MET A 1 -24.70 -46.83 -3.14
CA MET A 1 -24.11 -45.63 -2.53
C MET A 1 -22.59 -45.77 -2.59
N GLY A 2 -21.89 -44.96 -3.38
CA GLY A 2 -20.44 -45.10 -3.56
C GLY A 2 -19.66 -44.58 -2.35
N GLU A 3 -18.72 -45.37 -1.84
CA GLU A 3 -17.83 -45.00 -0.74
C GLU A 3 -17.08 -43.70 -1.07
N LYS A 4 -17.29 -42.67 -0.25
CA LYS A 4 -16.56 -41.41 -0.37
C LYS A 4 -15.11 -41.64 0.08
N ARG A 5 -14.15 -41.46 -0.83
CA ARG A 5 -12.71 -41.49 -0.52
C ARG A 5 -12.39 -40.60 0.69
N ALA A 6 -11.73 -41.17 1.69
CA ALA A 6 -11.34 -40.46 2.90
C ALA A 6 -10.43 -39.26 2.59
N TYR A 7 -10.77 -38.10 3.18
CA TYR A 7 -10.02 -36.86 3.05
C TYR A 7 -8.63 -37.02 3.70
N LYS A 8 -7.57 -36.88 2.90
CA LYS A 8 -6.18 -36.84 3.41
C LYS A 8 -5.78 -35.39 3.73
N PRO A 9 -5.63 -35.02 5.02
CA PRO A 9 -5.16 -33.69 5.38
C PRO A 9 -3.73 -33.47 4.88
N ARG A 10 -3.45 -32.26 4.35
CA ARG A 10 -2.10 -31.87 3.93
C ARG A 10 -1.17 -31.85 5.14
N LYS A 11 0.04 -32.41 5.01
CA LYS A 11 1.07 -32.32 6.06
C LYS A 11 1.32 -30.84 6.42
N PRO A 12 1.30 -30.46 7.71
CA PRO A 12 1.65 -29.10 8.11
C PRO A 12 3.08 -28.80 7.62
N GLY A 13 3.28 -27.65 6.98
CA GLY A 13 4.58 -27.24 6.44
C GLY A 13 4.81 -27.47 4.94
N GLY A 14 3.83 -27.99 4.19
CA GLY A 14 3.90 -28.17 2.72
C GLY A 14 3.81 -26.88 1.89
N GLY A 15 4.25 -25.74 2.43
CA GLY A 15 4.40 -24.49 1.69
C GLY A 15 5.80 -24.39 1.08
N ARG A 16 5.97 -23.53 0.07
CA ARG A 16 7.31 -23.18 -0.42
C ARG A 16 8.13 -22.65 0.75
N LYS A 17 9.21 -23.35 1.12
CA LYS A 17 10.15 -22.89 2.17
C LYS A 17 10.63 -21.48 1.82
N LYS A 18 10.74 -20.60 2.81
CA LYS A 18 11.31 -19.26 2.60
C LYS A 18 12.71 -19.42 2.02
N LEU A 19 13.00 -18.75 0.90
CA LEU A 19 14.29 -18.85 0.21
C LEU A 19 15.47 -18.40 1.11
N LYS A 20 15.20 -17.54 2.10
CA LYS A 20 16.16 -17.07 3.12
C LYS A 20 15.44 -16.93 4.47
N PRO A 21 15.40 -17.98 5.30
CA PRO A 21 14.69 -17.95 6.58
C PRO A 21 15.30 -16.97 7.59
N GLU A 22 16.60 -16.69 7.48
CA GLU A 22 17.38 -15.76 8.32
C GLU A 22 17.36 -14.31 7.83
N TYR A 23 16.72 -14.04 6.68
CA TYR A 23 16.67 -12.69 6.12
C TYR A 23 15.78 -11.79 7.01
N ASP A 24 16.44 -10.94 7.79
CA ASP A 24 15.81 -9.85 8.51
C ASP A 24 16.26 -8.52 7.90
N ALA A 25 15.33 -7.79 7.30
CA ALA A 25 15.66 -6.56 6.61
C ALA A 25 16.01 -5.40 7.55
N GLY A 26 15.47 -5.39 8.77
CA GLY A 26 15.81 -4.38 9.77
C GLY A 26 17.22 -4.60 10.28
N LYS A 27 17.56 -5.84 10.61
CA LYS A 27 18.91 -6.24 11.00
C LYS A 27 19.92 -5.95 9.89
N ASN A 28 19.63 -6.35 8.65
CA ASN A 28 20.52 -6.10 7.52
C ASN A 28 20.76 -4.60 7.25
N LEU A 29 19.73 -3.76 7.41
CA LEU A 29 19.89 -2.31 7.25
C LEU A 29 20.75 -1.74 8.37
N LYS A 30 20.50 -2.15 9.61
CA LYS A 30 21.27 -1.72 10.78
C LYS A 30 22.74 -2.10 10.64
N ASP A 31 23.02 -3.36 10.33
CA ASP A 31 24.39 -3.86 10.14
C ASP A 31 25.12 -3.08 9.01
N GLN A 32 24.42 -2.74 7.92
CA GLN A 32 24.95 -1.91 6.84
C GLN A 32 25.20 -0.44 7.26
N MET A 33 24.32 0.12 8.08
CA MET A 33 24.51 1.47 8.63
C MET A 33 25.70 1.51 9.57
N ASP A 34 25.78 0.58 10.53
CA ASP A 34 26.85 0.52 11.52
C ASP A 34 28.23 0.35 10.85
N ALA A 35 28.32 -0.50 9.81
CA ALA A 35 29.54 -0.65 9.02
C ALA A 35 29.93 0.64 8.27
N ALA A 36 28.96 1.33 7.65
CA ALA A 36 29.23 2.59 6.96
C ALA A 36 29.68 3.69 7.93
N VAL A 37 29.06 3.79 9.10
CA VAL A 37 29.41 4.75 10.16
C VAL A 37 30.82 4.50 10.67
N ALA A 38 31.18 3.23 10.92
CA ALA A 38 32.53 2.89 11.38
C ALA A 38 33.61 3.35 10.38
N LEU A 39 33.40 3.10 9.08
CA LEU A 39 34.34 3.52 8.03
C LEU A 39 34.35 5.05 7.84
N TYR A 40 33.20 5.70 7.95
CA TYR A 40 33.12 7.17 7.88
C TYR A 40 33.85 7.86 9.05
N ASN A 41 33.72 7.31 10.26
CA ASN A 41 34.43 7.80 11.44
C ASN A 41 35.94 7.57 11.36
N SER A 42 36.40 6.66 10.50
CA SER A 42 37.82 6.53 10.12
C SER A 42 38.27 7.49 9.01
N GLU A 43 37.50 8.55 8.77
CA GLU A 43 37.77 9.62 7.78
C GLU A 43 37.84 9.13 6.32
N MET A 44 37.23 7.97 6.02
CA MET A 44 37.17 7.47 4.65
C MET A 44 36.21 8.30 3.79
N SER A 45 36.57 8.51 2.53
CA SER A 45 35.69 9.13 1.55
C SER A 45 34.48 8.23 1.24
N LEU A 46 33.36 8.84 0.83
CA LEU A 46 32.16 8.08 0.43
C LEU A 46 32.42 7.07 -0.70
N GLN A 47 33.42 7.33 -1.55
CA GLN A 47 33.82 6.41 -2.62
C GLN A 47 34.53 5.18 -2.05
N ALA A 48 35.52 5.38 -1.17
CA ALA A 48 36.26 4.30 -0.54
C ALA A 48 35.35 3.40 0.32
N ILE A 49 34.42 4.00 1.07
CA ILE A 49 33.42 3.25 1.84
C ILE A 49 32.51 2.44 0.90
N GLY A 50 32.15 3.00 -0.26
CA GLY A 50 31.35 2.32 -1.27
C GLY A 50 32.06 1.11 -1.84
N GLU A 51 33.35 1.23 -2.14
CA GLU A 51 34.17 0.12 -2.64
C GLU A 51 34.30 -1.00 -1.59
N GLU A 52 34.61 -0.64 -0.34
CA GLU A 52 34.76 -1.59 0.77
C GLU A 52 33.47 -2.38 1.05
N LEU A 53 32.32 -1.69 1.04
CA LEU A 53 31.01 -2.32 1.32
C LEU A 53 30.34 -2.91 0.08
N GLY A 54 30.93 -2.77 -1.11
CA GLY A 54 30.28 -3.13 -2.38
C GLY A 54 29.00 -2.34 -2.65
N LEU A 55 28.94 -1.08 -2.20
CA LEU A 55 27.79 -0.19 -2.31
C LEU A 55 28.08 1.01 -3.23
N ASN A 56 27.04 1.53 -3.86
CA ASN A 56 27.15 2.81 -4.57
C ASN A 56 27.38 3.95 -3.54
N PRO A 57 28.29 4.92 -3.79
CA PRO A 57 28.54 6.05 -2.90
C PRO A 57 27.28 6.85 -2.50
N ILE A 58 26.29 6.93 -3.41
CA ILE A 58 24.99 7.56 -3.13
C ILE A 58 24.25 6.80 -2.02
N LYS A 59 24.35 5.47 -2.01
CA LYS A 59 23.74 4.62 -0.98
C LYS A 59 24.48 4.76 0.35
N VAL A 60 25.81 4.87 0.34
CA VAL A 60 26.63 5.16 1.53
C VAL A 60 26.21 6.48 2.15
N ARG A 61 26.20 7.57 1.37
CA ARG A 61 25.73 8.89 1.82
C ARG A 61 24.37 8.78 2.52
N LYS A 62 23.44 8.07 1.89
CA LYS A 62 22.09 7.91 2.42
C LYS A 62 22.04 7.12 3.73
N LEU A 63 22.91 6.10 3.90
CA LEU A 63 23.04 5.36 5.16
C LEU A 63 23.56 6.29 6.28
N LEU A 64 24.60 7.08 6.00
CA LEU A 64 25.19 8.01 6.96
C LEU A 64 24.22 9.14 7.36
N ILE A 65 23.48 9.71 6.41
CA ILE A 65 22.40 10.67 6.69
C ILE A 65 21.30 10.03 7.55
N THR A 66 20.98 8.76 7.31
CA THR A 66 19.98 8.04 8.11
C THR A 66 20.49 7.75 9.52
N ALA A 67 21.80 7.58 9.69
CA ALA A 67 22.46 7.43 10.98
C ALA A 67 22.71 8.79 11.69
N ASP A 68 22.37 9.91 11.04
CA ASP A 68 22.56 11.27 11.54
C ASP A 68 24.03 11.64 11.83
N VAL A 69 24.97 11.05 11.08
CA VAL A 69 26.42 11.33 11.21
C VAL A 69 27.01 12.04 9.99
N TYR A 70 26.24 12.19 8.91
CA TYR A 70 26.73 12.82 7.69
C TYR A 70 26.56 14.33 7.75
N GLU A 71 27.66 15.04 7.72
CA GLU A 71 27.69 16.49 7.74
C GLU A 71 27.98 17.05 6.34
N SER A 72 27.07 17.87 5.83
CA SER A 72 27.25 18.58 4.56
C SER A 72 26.29 19.74 4.48
N GLU A 73 26.78 20.92 4.10
CA GLU A 73 25.97 22.13 3.88
C GLU A 73 24.80 21.87 2.91
N MET A 74 25.03 21.05 1.88
CA MET A 74 23.98 20.67 0.93
C MET A 74 22.94 19.73 1.56
N ALA A 75 23.37 18.82 2.44
CA ALA A 75 22.45 17.92 3.13
C ALA A 75 21.55 18.69 4.10
N GLU A 76 22.10 19.66 4.81
CA GLU A 76 21.37 20.58 5.69
C GLU A 76 20.36 21.42 4.90
N LYS A 77 20.82 22.14 3.86
CA LYS A 77 19.93 22.93 2.97
C LYS A 77 18.78 22.09 2.40
N VAL A 78 19.06 20.88 1.91
CA VAL A 78 18.02 19.99 1.38
C VAL A 78 17.04 19.56 2.47
N ARG A 79 17.53 19.23 3.67
CA ARG A 79 16.69 18.83 4.80
C ARG A 79 15.76 19.97 5.21
N ASP A 80 16.29 21.16 5.40
CA ASP A 80 15.55 22.30 5.92
C ASP A 80 14.47 22.76 4.92
N THR A 81 14.84 22.93 3.65
CA THR A 81 13.88 23.27 2.59
C THR A 81 12.83 22.18 2.40
N PHE A 82 13.21 20.91 2.56
CA PHE A 82 12.25 19.81 2.49
C PHE A 82 11.26 19.81 3.66
N GLU A 83 11.72 20.10 4.87
CA GLU A 83 10.88 20.15 6.07
C GLU A 83 9.90 21.32 6.02
N GLU A 84 10.33 22.49 5.56
CA GLU A 84 9.45 23.64 5.29
C GLU A 84 8.30 23.28 4.35
N TYR A 85 8.59 22.67 3.20
CA TYR A 85 7.52 22.22 2.29
C TYR A 85 6.68 21.09 2.86
N ARG A 86 7.23 20.28 3.78
CA ARG A 86 6.52 19.14 4.36
C ARG A 86 5.41 19.55 5.32
N GLU A 87 5.49 20.75 5.89
CA GLU A 87 4.44 21.32 6.75
C GLU A 87 3.11 21.49 6.00
N THR A 88 3.18 21.84 4.71
CA THR A 88 2.00 22.17 3.90
C THR A 88 1.70 21.15 2.81
N GLN A 89 2.72 20.46 2.28
CA GLN A 89 2.61 19.58 1.12
C GLN A 89 2.82 18.11 1.47
N ASN A 90 2.27 17.22 0.66
CA ASN A 90 2.55 15.79 0.81
C ASN A 90 4.00 15.48 0.41
N TYR A 91 4.55 14.36 0.91
CA TYR A 91 5.95 13.99 0.71
C TYR A 91 6.43 14.02 -0.76
N LYS A 92 5.58 13.63 -1.72
CA LYS A 92 5.98 13.57 -3.13
C LYS A 92 6.07 14.97 -3.73
N GLU A 93 5.13 15.83 -3.38
CA GLU A 93 5.13 17.24 -3.76
C GLU A 93 6.28 17.99 -3.09
N ALA A 94 6.51 17.79 -1.79
CA ALA A 94 7.63 18.39 -1.07
C ALA A 94 8.98 18.06 -1.73
N ILE A 95 9.22 16.80 -2.13
CA ILE A 95 10.45 16.44 -2.88
C ILE A 95 10.58 17.24 -4.19
N LEU A 96 9.49 17.41 -4.94
CA LEU A 96 9.50 18.13 -6.21
C LEU A 96 9.72 19.63 -5.99
N SER A 97 9.08 20.21 -4.98
CA SER A 97 9.25 21.61 -4.59
C SER A 97 10.68 21.90 -4.14
N THR A 98 11.27 21.05 -3.27
CA THR A 98 12.68 21.16 -2.86
C THR A 98 13.64 21.03 -4.05
N ALA A 99 13.37 20.08 -4.96
CA ALA A 99 14.17 19.91 -6.17
C ALA A 99 14.17 21.18 -7.04
N ASN A 100 13.00 21.78 -7.23
CA ASN A 100 12.86 23.01 -8.01
C ASN A 100 13.52 24.21 -7.31
N ALA A 101 13.32 24.36 -5.99
CA ALA A 101 13.88 25.47 -5.21
C ALA A 101 15.42 25.45 -5.19
N LEU A 102 16.02 24.27 -5.04
CA LEU A 102 17.47 24.10 -4.98
C LEU A 102 18.12 23.81 -6.34
N GLN A 103 17.34 23.81 -7.42
CA GLN A 103 17.80 23.42 -8.78
C GLN A 103 18.49 22.05 -8.82
N LEU A 104 18.03 21.12 -7.99
CA LEU A 104 18.56 19.76 -7.90
C LEU A 104 17.66 18.79 -8.67
N SER A 105 18.26 17.69 -9.14
CA SER A 105 17.46 16.56 -9.62
C SER A 105 16.69 15.91 -8.47
N LYS A 106 15.51 15.37 -8.75
CA LYS A 106 14.70 14.60 -7.79
C LYS A 106 15.50 13.48 -7.11
N SER A 107 16.35 12.79 -7.86
CA SER A 107 17.24 11.74 -7.35
C SER A 107 18.28 12.29 -6.37
N SER A 108 18.84 13.47 -6.65
CA SER A 108 19.79 14.13 -5.76
C SER A 108 19.12 14.50 -4.43
N VAL A 109 17.97 15.20 -4.45
CA VAL A 109 17.19 15.52 -3.24
C VAL A 109 16.87 14.26 -2.44
N THR A 110 16.41 13.20 -3.13
CA THR A 110 16.08 11.93 -2.46
C THR A 110 17.30 11.28 -1.81
N SER A 111 18.53 11.52 -2.31
CA SER A 111 19.77 10.98 -1.71
C SER A 111 20.18 11.72 -0.45
N TYR A 112 19.87 13.02 -0.35
CA TYR A 112 20.13 13.86 0.81
C TYR A 112 19.09 13.75 1.92
N LEU A 113 17.98 13.04 1.66
CA LEU A 113 16.98 12.76 2.68
C LEU A 113 17.21 11.37 3.28
N PRO A 114 17.03 11.21 4.62
CA PRO A 114 17.18 9.93 5.29
C PRO A 114 16.20 8.89 4.73
N TYR A 115 16.44 7.61 4.98
CA TYR A 115 15.46 6.57 4.70
C TYR A 115 14.18 6.82 5.51
N LYS A 116 13.21 7.54 4.92
CA LYS A 116 11.85 7.72 5.46
C LYS A 116 10.81 6.81 4.77
N LYS A 117 11.10 6.29 3.58
CA LYS A 117 10.22 5.38 2.81
C LYS A 117 10.98 4.14 2.38
N GLY A 118 10.53 2.99 2.87
CA GLY A 118 11.15 1.71 2.53
C GLY A 118 10.17 0.56 2.68
N VAL A 119 10.43 -0.51 1.94
CA VAL A 119 9.83 -1.84 2.10
C VAL A 119 10.07 -2.42 3.52
N TYR A 120 10.92 -1.74 4.31
CA TYR A 120 11.54 -2.22 5.54
C TYR A 120 11.06 -1.52 6.82
N PHE A 121 10.12 -0.57 6.73
CA PHE A 121 9.44 -0.11 7.94
C PHE A 121 8.44 -1.18 8.40
N PRO A 122 8.33 -1.44 9.72
CA PRO A 122 7.31 -2.33 10.25
C PRO A 122 5.91 -1.81 9.88
N SER A 123 4.93 -2.70 9.73
CA SER A 123 3.56 -2.34 9.35
C SER A 123 2.83 -1.43 10.34
N THR A 124 3.45 -1.14 11.48
CA THR A 124 3.01 -0.23 12.53
C THR A 124 3.52 1.21 12.35
N ALA A 125 4.46 1.44 11.42
CA ALA A 125 4.93 2.79 11.10
C ALA A 125 3.80 3.65 10.52
N GLU A 126 3.88 4.98 10.70
CA GLU A 126 2.91 5.93 10.17
C GLU A 126 2.57 5.66 8.70
N LYS A 127 1.31 5.85 8.30
CA LYS A 127 0.81 5.53 6.95
C LYS A 127 1.67 6.13 5.83
N GLU A 128 2.32 7.25 6.08
CA GLU A 128 3.20 7.94 5.13
C GLU A 128 4.57 7.28 4.92
N LYS A 129 4.99 6.40 5.84
CA LYS A 129 6.25 5.63 5.84
C LYS A 129 6.10 4.27 5.15
N ILE A 130 4.86 3.82 4.90
CA ILE A 130 4.55 2.54 4.25
C ILE A 130 4.74 2.65 2.73
N SER A 131 5.53 1.74 2.15
CA SER A 131 5.71 1.70 0.70
C SER A 131 4.44 1.23 -0.03
N VAL A 132 4.26 1.66 -1.29
CA VAL A 132 3.17 1.20 -2.16
C VAL A 132 3.15 -0.33 -2.29
N GLY A 133 4.32 -0.97 -2.30
CA GLY A 133 4.46 -2.43 -2.31
C GLY A 133 3.98 -3.10 -1.02
N ALA A 134 4.33 -2.53 0.13
CA ALA A 134 3.86 -3.01 1.43
C ALA A 134 2.34 -2.86 1.58
N GLU A 135 1.75 -1.73 1.13
CA GLU A 135 0.30 -1.58 1.09
C GLU A 135 -0.37 -2.64 0.21
N ARG A 136 0.21 -2.93 -0.97
CA ARG A 136 -0.32 -3.96 -1.87
C ARG A 136 -0.29 -5.34 -1.22
N GLN A 137 0.81 -5.68 -0.54
CA GLN A 137 0.92 -6.94 0.20
C GLN A 137 -0.06 -7.01 1.38
N GLN A 138 -0.23 -5.92 2.13
CA GLN A 138 -1.20 -5.84 3.22
C GLN A 138 -2.61 -6.12 2.71
N ARG A 139 -3.04 -5.46 1.62
CA ARG A 139 -4.34 -5.67 0.98
C ARG A 139 -4.53 -7.10 0.47
N TYR A 140 -3.47 -7.71 -0.08
CA TYR A 140 -3.50 -9.11 -0.49
C TYR A 140 -3.66 -10.05 0.72
N ARG A 141 -2.92 -9.80 1.81
CA ARG A 141 -2.96 -10.61 3.03
C ARG A 141 -4.31 -10.52 3.74
N THR A 142 -4.87 -9.32 3.89
CA THR A 142 -6.19 -9.12 4.51
C THR A 142 -7.29 -9.80 3.68
N MET A 143 -7.25 -9.64 2.34
CA MET A 143 -8.21 -10.30 1.47
C MET A 143 -8.07 -11.83 1.49
N LYS A 144 -6.84 -12.35 1.51
CA LYS A 144 -6.57 -13.79 1.64
C LYS A 144 -7.09 -14.34 2.97
N ARG A 145 -6.90 -13.60 4.07
CA ARG A 145 -7.41 -13.97 5.40
C ARG A 145 -8.93 -14.01 5.42
N TRP A 146 -9.59 -12.98 4.89
CA TRP A 146 -11.06 -12.96 4.83
C TRP A 146 -11.64 -14.09 3.96
N ARG A 147 -11.01 -14.43 2.82
CA ARG A 147 -11.47 -15.57 2.01
C ARG A 147 -11.29 -16.92 2.70
N ALA A 148 -10.31 -17.05 3.59
CA ALA A 148 -10.09 -18.27 4.36
C ALA A 148 -11.07 -18.37 5.54
N ASP A 149 -11.40 -17.23 6.14
CA ASP A 149 -12.28 -17.12 7.31
C ASP A 149 -13.20 -15.89 7.17
N PRO A 150 -14.39 -16.05 6.55
CA PRO A 150 -15.31 -14.95 6.20
C PRO A 150 -16.07 -14.33 7.39
N THR A 151 -15.37 -13.85 8.41
CA THR A 151 -15.95 -13.15 9.55
C THR A 151 -16.09 -11.64 9.31
N GLU A 152 -17.02 -11.00 10.03
CA GLU A 152 -17.22 -9.54 9.95
C GLU A 152 -15.98 -8.76 10.40
N GLU A 153 -15.21 -9.29 11.36
CA GLU A 153 -13.95 -8.70 11.84
C GLU A 153 -12.85 -8.76 10.78
N ASN A 154 -12.67 -9.91 10.14
CA ASN A 154 -11.70 -10.06 9.05
C ASN A 154 -12.09 -9.16 7.86
N PHE A 155 -13.39 -9.01 7.59
CA PHE A 155 -13.89 -8.12 6.54
C PHE A 155 -13.62 -6.65 6.86
N TRP A 156 -13.79 -6.25 8.12
CA TRP A 156 -13.44 -4.90 8.56
C TRP A 156 -11.96 -4.59 8.29
N GLY A 157 -11.07 -5.56 8.52
CA GLY A 157 -9.66 -5.46 8.16
C GLY A 157 -9.42 -5.19 6.67
N VAL A 158 -10.25 -5.74 5.77
CA VAL A 158 -10.20 -5.44 4.32
C VAL A 158 -10.62 -3.99 4.07
N VAL A 159 -11.73 -3.54 4.65
CA VAL A 159 -12.21 -2.16 4.52
C VAL A 159 -11.17 -1.15 5.00
N VAL A 160 -10.54 -1.40 6.15
CA VAL A 160 -9.48 -0.52 6.68
C VAL A 160 -8.24 -0.50 5.77
N ALA A 161 -7.80 -1.66 5.26
CA ALA A 161 -6.61 -1.74 4.38
C ALA A 161 -6.79 -1.02 3.03
N TYR A 162 -8.03 -0.74 2.66
CA TYR A 162 -8.40 -0.08 1.41
C TYR A 162 -8.81 1.39 1.60
N ALA A 163 -8.79 1.92 2.84
CA ALA A 163 -9.00 3.33 3.09
C ALA A 163 -7.95 4.20 2.37
N GLY A 164 -8.35 5.37 1.88
CA GLY A 164 -7.51 6.30 1.11
C GLY A 164 -7.25 5.90 -0.35
N VAL A 165 -7.72 4.73 -0.79
CA VAL A 165 -7.64 4.30 -2.19
C VAL A 165 -8.65 5.08 -3.02
N LYS A 166 -8.26 5.44 -4.25
CA LYS A 166 -9.20 5.95 -5.27
C LYS A 166 -10.01 4.79 -5.89
N PHE A 167 -11.31 4.88 -5.74
CA PHE A 167 -12.33 4.01 -6.34
C PHE A 167 -13.11 4.78 -7.41
N LYS A 168 -13.92 4.04 -8.17
CA LYS A 168 -14.91 4.59 -9.09
C LYS A 168 -16.27 3.97 -8.83
N THR A 169 -17.32 4.77 -8.88
CA THR A 169 -18.71 4.27 -8.86
C THR A 169 -19.08 3.64 -10.20
N TYR A 170 -20.25 3.00 -10.29
CA TYR A 170 -20.83 2.50 -11.54
C TYR A 170 -20.83 3.53 -12.68
N SER A 171 -21.06 4.81 -12.36
CA SER A 171 -21.05 5.91 -13.33
C SER A 171 -19.64 6.44 -13.68
N GLY A 172 -18.57 5.84 -13.13
CA GLY A 172 -17.20 6.29 -13.32
C GLY A 172 -16.74 7.41 -12.39
N LEU A 173 -17.60 7.88 -11.48
CA LEU A 173 -17.28 8.96 -10.54
C LEU A 173 -16.19 8.50 -9.57
N SER A 174 -15.09 9.24 -9.50
CA SER A 174 -13.98 8.93 -8.59
C SER A 174 -14.31 9.34 -7.16
N PHE A 175 -13.96 8.49 -6.20
CA PHE A 175 -14.10 8.77 -4.78
C PHE A 175 -13.02 8.03 -3.98
N SER A 176 -12.74 8.50 -2.78
CA SER A 176 -11.99 7.76 -1.76
C SER A 176 -12.79 7.77 -0.46
N TYR A 177 -12.35 6.98 0.51
CA TYR A 177 -12.93 7.07 1.85
C TYR A 177 -11.87 7.00 2.93
N GLU A 178 -12.20 7.62 4.05
CA GLU A 178 -11.42 7.55 5.27
C GLU A 178 -12.21 6.83 6.35
N VAL A 179 -11.47 6.15 7.23
CA VAL A 179 -12.01 5.55 8.45
C VAL A 179 -11.32 6.28 9.59
N ARG A 180 -12.10 7.01 10.38
CA ARG A 180 -11.60 7.80 11.51
C ARG A 180 -11.40 6.90 12.72
N LYS A 181 -10.51 7.31 13.62
CA LYS A 181 -10.36 6.68 14.93
C LYS A 181 -11.06 7.55 15.97
N GLY A 182 -11.82 6.92 16.87
CA GLY A 182 -12.40 7.61 18.03
C GLY A 182 -11.32 7.98 19.05
N ARG A 183 -11.74 8.67 20.12
CA ARG A 183 -10.85 9.04 21.25
C ARG A 183 -10.17 7.83 21.91
N ASN A 184 -10.77 6.65 21.79
CA ASN A 184 -10.26 5.39 22.37
C ASN A 184 -9.28 4.65 21.44
N GLY A 185 -8.90 5.23 20.28
CA GLY A 185 -7.99 4.61 19.32
C GLY A 185 -8.61 3.53 18.42
N GLU A 186 -9.83 3.08 18.72
CA GLU A 186 -10.62 2.19 17.87
C GLU A 186 -11.16 2.91 16.62
N TYR A 187 -11.26 2.18 15.52
CA TYR A 187 -11.84 2.72 14.29
C TYR A 187 -13.36 2.89 14.43
N THR A 188 -13.86 4.06 14.07
CA THR A 188 -15.31 4.27 13.94
C THR A 188 -15.82 3.39 12.81
N LYS A 189 -16.92 2.66 13.02
CA LYS A 189 -17.58 1.81 12.00
C LYS A 189 -18.32 2.65 10.95
N GLU A 190 -17.71 3.75 10.51
CA GLU A 190 -18.21 4.71 9.55
C GLU A 190 -17.14 5.06 8.53
N LEU A 191 -17.52 5.09 7.27
CA LEU A 191 -16.68 5.43 6.14
C LEU A 191 -17.04 6.84 5.68
N TRP A 192 -16.08 7.75 5.73
CA TRP A 192 -16.22 9.13 5.29
C TRP A 192 -15.82 9.21 3.82
N ILE A 193 -16.81 9.29 2.92
CA ILE A 193 -16.58 9.36 1.48
C ILE A 193 -16.18 10.77 1.09
N ASP A 194 -15.00 10.91 0.50
CA ASP A 194 -14.50 12.17 -0.06
C ASP A 194 -14.79 12.23 -1.57
N ARG A 195 -15.48 13.31 -1.98
CA ARG A 195 -16.06 13.48 -3.33
C ARG A 195 -16.04 14.92 -3.85
N ARG A 196 -15.39 15.87 -3.15
CA ARG A 196 -15.47 17.35 -3.27
C ARG A 196 -16.56 18.01 -2.41
N GLU A 197 -16.11 18.94 -1.56
CA GLU A 197 -16.82 19.91 -0.70
C GLU A 197 -17.76 19.40 0.42
N LYS A 198 -18.47 18.28 0.26
CA LYS A 198 -19.29 17.71 1.35
C LYS A 198 -19.05 16.21 1.47
N SER A 199 -18.32 15.82 2.51
CA SER A 199 -18.10 14.41 2.85
C SER A 199 -19.43 13.75 3.20
N LYS A 200 -19.71 12.59 2.61
CA LYS A 200 -20.88 11.77 2.97
C LYS A 200 -20.42 10.63 3.88
N SER A 201 -21.09 10.41 5.00
CA SER A 201 -20.86 9.23 5.83
C SER A 201 -21.61 8.03 5.26
N LEU A 202 -20.96 6.87 5.31
CA LEU A 202 -21.49 5.56 4.96
C LEU A 202 -21.26 4.63 6.15
N ALA A 203 -22.34 4.15 6.76
CA ALA A 203 -22.25 3.24 7.89
C ALA A 203 -21.71 1.87 7.45
N TYR A 204 -20.88 1.25 8.29
CA TYR A 204 -20.36 -0.10 8.02
C TYR A 204 -21.47 -1.15 7.98
N SER A 205 -22.57 -0.95 8.72
CA SER A 205 -23.77 -1.80 8.66
C SER A 205 -24.35 -1.88 7.25
N SER A 206 -24.35 -0.77 6.49
CA SER A 206 -24.77 -0.75 5.09
C SER A 206 -23.86 -1.60 4.20
N VAL A 207 -22.54 -1.59 4.47
CA VAL A 207 -21.56 -2.42 3.76
C VAL A 207 -21.79 -3.90 4.05
N LEU A 208 -22.03 -4.27 5.32
CA LEU A 208 -22.34 -5.64 5.71
C LEU A 208 -23.66 -6.14 5.10
N LEU A 209 -24.68 -5.29 5.04
CA LEU A 209 -25.96 -5.62 4.41
C LEU A 209 -25.78 -5.92 2.91
N ALA A 210 -25.02 -5.08 2.20
CA ALA A 210 -24.69 -5.32 0.80
C ALA A 210 -23.86 -6.61 0.63
N LEU A 211 -22.94 -6.90 1.55
CA LEU A 211 -22.12 -8.13 1.52
C LEU A 211 -22.98 -9.38 1.63
N LYS A 212 -23.99 -9.38 2.51
CA LYS A 212 -24.95 -10.48 2.68
C LYS A 212 -25.82 -10.71 1.44
N ASN A 213 -26.05 -9.67 0.64
CA ASN A 213 -26.83 -9.75 -0.59
C ASN A 213 -26.03 -10.28 -1.80
N ILE A 214 -24.71 -10.50 -1.66
CA ILE A 214 -23.91 -11.14 -2.71
C ILE A 214 -24.24 -12.63 -2.71
N LYS A 215 -24.82 -13.13 -3.81
CA LYS A 215 -25.12 -14.55 -4.00
C LYS A 215 -23.85 -15.39 -4.08
N LYS A 216 -22.91 -15.02 -4.95
CA LYS A 216 -21.62 -15.70 -5.12
C LYS A 216 -20.48 -14.72 -5.36
N VAL A 217 -19.33 -14.99 -4.74
CA VAL A 217 -18.11 -14.19 -4.95
C VAL A 217 -17.67 -14.29 -6.42
N GLY A 218 -17.52 -13.14 -7.07
CA GLY A 218 -17.11 -13.03 -8.48
C GLY A 218 -18.28 -13.12 -9.47
N GLU A 219 -19.52 -13.15 -9.01
CA GLU A 219 -20.69 -13.04 -9.89
C GLU A 219 -20.80 -11.64 -10.47
N VAL A 220 -21.26 -11.55 -11.72
CA VAL A 220 -21.55 -10.29 -12.39
C VAL A 220 -22.80 -9.70 -11.76
N VAL A 221 -22.67 -8.50 -11.20
CA VAL A 221 -23.80 -7.76 -10.62
C VAL A 221 -24.13 -6.59 -11.54
N ASP A 222 -25.25 -6.65 -12.24
CA ASP A 222 -25.54 -5.70 -13.33
C ASP A 222 -25.61 -4.23 -12.90
N ARG A 223 -26.10 -3.96 -11.70
CA ARG A 223 -26.30 -2.59 -11.19
C ARG A 223 -26.16 -2.51 -9.68
N PRO A 224 -25.77 -1.35 -9.12
CA PRO A 224 -25.66 -1.18 -7.67
C PRO A 224 -26.91 -1.60 -6.89
N LYS A 225 -28.12 -1.28 -7.40
CA LYS A 225 -29.38 -1.67 -6.75
C LYS A 225 -29.61 -3.18 -6.64
N ALA A 226 -28.89 -4.01 -7.41
CA ALA A 226 -28.96 -5.46 -7.26
C ALA A 226 -28.28 -5.95 -5.97
N LEU A 227 -27.43 -5.13 -5.32
CA LEU A 227 -26.91 -5.38 -3.97
C LEU A 227 -27.90 -5.00 -2.87
N GLY A 228 -29.11 -4.55 -3.23
CA GLY A 228 -30.16 -4.10 -2.32
C GLY A 228 -30.42 -2.60 -2.36
N ASP A 229 -31.55 -2.20 -1.80
CA ASP A 229 -31.93 -0.80 -1.64
C ASP A 229 -31.24 -0.20 -0.41
N ILE A 230 -29.95 0.14 -0.58
CA ILE A 230 -29.07 0.56 0.50
C ILE A 230 -28.59 1.98 0.22
N ARG A 231 -28.67 2.84 1.25
CA ARG A 231 -28.11 4.19 1.18
C ARG A 231 -26.61 4.13 0.90
N GLY A 232 -26.19 4.72 -0.21
CA GLY A 232 -24.77 4.74 -0.63
C GLY A 232 -24.30 3.46 -1.32
N VAL A 233 -25.22 2.59 -1.78
CA VAL A 233 -24.90 1.35 -2.50
C VAL A 233 -24.01 1.56 -3.72
N THR A 234 -24.07 2.73 -4.36
CA THR A 234 -23.21 3.09 -5.50
C THR A 234 -21.73 3.14 -5.15
N TYR A 235 -21.37 3.54 -3.92
CA TYR A 235 -19.99 3.50 -3.43
C TYR A 235 -19.60 2.08 -3.04
N ILE A 236 -20.48 1.37 -2.35
CA ILE A 236 -20.25 -0.03 -1.94
C ILE A 236 -19.99 -0.90 -3.16
N TYR A 237 -20.76 -0.73 -4.23
CA TYR A 237 -20.59 -1.43 -5.50
C TYR A 237 -19.17 -1.24 -6.07
N GLY A 238 -18.69 0.01 -6.10
CA GLY A 238 -17.32 0.32 -6.52
C GLY A 238 -16.24 -0.29 -5.63
N MET A 239 -16.48 -0.34 -4.31
CA MET A 239 -15.59 -1.02 -3.37
C MET A 239 -15.56 -2.52 -3.60
N PHE A 240 -16.71 -3.18 -3.72
CA PHE A 240 -16.83 -4.63 -3.90
C PHE A 240 -16.19 -5.11 -5.19
N TYR A 241 -16.35 -4.36 -6.28
CA TYR A 241 -15.65 -4.65 -7.53
C TYR A 241 -14.12 -4.59 -7.32
N ARG A 242 -13.62 -3.55 -6.65
CA ARG A 242 -12.18 -3.38 -6.37
C ARG A 242 -11.66 -4.41 -5.35
N PHE A 243 -12.49 -4.90 -4.44
CA PHE A 243 -12.16 -5.99 -3.52
C PHE A 243 -12.15 -7.35 -4.24
N GLY A 244 -12.73 -7.44 -5.46
CA GLY A 244 -12.91 -8.68 -6.20
C GLY A 244 -13.96 -9.59 -5.56
N LEU A 245 -15.02 -8.98 -4.99
CA LEU A 245 -16.19 -9.67 -4.45
C LEU A 245 -17.27 -9.87 -5.50
N ILE A 246 -17.37 -8.93 -6.43
CA ILE A 246 -18.31 -8.95 -7.56
C ILE A 246 -17.52 -8.68 -8.84
N ASP A 247 -18.03 -9.15 -9.96
CA ASP A 247 -17.67 -8.62 -11.26
C ASP A 247 -18.75 -7.64 -11.74
N VAL A 248 -18.43 -6.81 -12.72
CA VAL A 248 -19.35 -5.80 -13.25
C VAL A 248 -19.50 -5.97 -14.77
N PRO A 249 -20.65 -5.56 -15.35
CA PRO A 249 -20.85 -5.60 -16.80
C PRO A 249 -19.76 -4.83 -17.56
N ASP A 250 -19.49 -5.21 -18.80
CA ASP A 250 -18.38 -4.64 -19.57
C ASP A 250 -18.52 -3.12 -19.79
N ASP A 251 -19.74 -2.61 -19.95
CA ASP A 251 -20.02 -1.17 -20.07
C ASP A 251 -19.68 -0.40 -18.78
N ALA A 252 -19.92 -1.01 -17.62
CA ALA A 252 -19.55 -0.48 -16.32
C ALA A 252 -18.05 -0.62 -16.08
N LYS A 253 -17.43 -1.73 -16.50
CA LYS A 253 -15.98 -1.94 -16.41
C LYS A 253 -15.25 -0.80 -17.07
N GLU A 254 -15.66 -0.38 -18.27
CA GLU A 254 -15.00 0.72 -19.00
C GLU A 254 -14.99 2.03 -18.23
N LYS A 255 -16.13 2.40 -17.64
CA LYS A 255 -16.28 3.61 -16.82
C LYS A 255 -15.46 3.52 -15.53
N MET A 256 -15.37 2.31 -14.97
CA MET A 256 -14.68 1.98 -13.74
C MET A 256 -13.18 1.64 -13.93
N LYS A 257 -12.67 1.55 -15.17
CA LYS A 257 -11.25 1.33 -15.48
C LYS A 257 -10.41 2.43 -14.83
N ARG A 258 -9.22 2.07 -14.34
CA ARG A 258 -8.25 3.05 -13.82
C ARG A 258 -7.75 3.92 -14.97
N VAL A 259 -7.80 5.24 -14.81
CA VAL A 259 -6.92 6.12 -15.61
C VAL A 259 -5.50 5.78 -15.15
N ASN A 260 -4.68 5.27 -16.07
CA ASN A 260 -3.36 4.64 -15.87
C ASN A 260 -3.37 3.12 -15.62
N SER A 261 -3.66 2.37 -16.67
CA SER A 261 -2.96 1.12 -16.97
C SER A 261 -2.92 0.97 -18.49
N SER A 262 -1.86 1.50 -19.10
CA SER A 262 -1.36 0.98 -20.37
C SER A 262 -1.15 -0.53 -20.21
N HIS A 263 -1.86 -1.27 -21.06
CA HIS A 263 -1.57 -2.64 -21.51
C HIS A 263 -0.67 -3.49 -20.60
N ILE A 264 -1.29 -4.26 -19.70
CA ILE A 264 -0.73 -5.54 -19.28
C ILE A 264 -1.62 -6.61 -19.90
N LYS A 265 -1.29 -6.99 -21.14
CA LYS A 265 -1.72 -8.29 -21.68
C LYS A 265 -1.16 -9.35 -20.73
N VAL A 266 -2.03 -10.19 -20.20
CA VAL A 266 -1.63 -11.40 -19.48
C VAL A 266 -1.28 -12.43 -20.56
N PRO A 267 -0.01 -12.86 -20.71
CA PRO A 267 0.31 -13.97 -21.60
C PRO A 267 -0.01 -15.28 -20.87
N GLY A 268 -0.79 -16.15 -21.52
CA GLY A 268 -0.92 -17.55 -21.13
C GLY A 268 -2.34 -18.04 -20.88
N THR A 269 -3.19 -18.04 -21.90
CA THR A 269 -4.14 -19.14 -22.10
C THR A 269 -3.58 -20.00 -23.22
N VAL A 270 -3.11 -21.18 -22.83
CA VAL A 270 -2.77 -22.28 -23.73
C VAL A 270 -4.09 -22.74 -24.35
N ASN A 271 -4.22 -22.59 -25.67
CA ASN A 271 -5.25 -23.28 -26.43
C ASN A 271 -4.77 -24.72 -26.66
N THR A 272 -5.48 -25.67 -26.05
CA THR A 272 -5.59 -27.04 -26.54
C THR A 272 -6.85 -27.08 -27.39
N ILE A 273 -6.73 -27.25 -28.71
CA ILE A 273 -6.72 -28.52 -29.46
C ILE A 273 -5.87 -28.27 -30.71
#